data_AF-A0A0D6JFA7-F1
#
_entry.id   AF-A0A0D6JFA7-F1
#
_cell.length_a   1.000
_cell.length_b   1.000
_cell.length_c   1.000
_cell.angle_alpha   90.00
_cell.angle_beta   90.00
_cell.angle_gamma   90.00
#
_symmetry.space_group_name_H-M   'P 1'
#
loop_
_entity.id
_entity.type
_entity.pdbx_description
1 polymer ?
#
loop_
_entity_poly.entity_id
_entity_poly.type
_entity_poly.pdbx_seq_one_letter_code
_entity_poly.pdbx_strand_id
1 'polypeptide(L)'
;MKRLSRTKAYLASPLFNPQEREFNLKLSRRLEAYLDVFLPQRDGELLTELVSKGRSVTVCQELIYAKDTAAIEGCDFLIAVLDGRTVDEGVAFELGYARALGKICLGFKSDDRVMVSTGDNPLLVSACHYRASSVDVLIDQVRCLLDQETIIPKDTGEGIDTDALTP
;
A
#
# COMPACT_ATOMS: atom_id res chain seq x y z
N MET A 1 -2.52 -18.03 -24.80
CA MET A 1 -3.13 -17.90 -23.45
C MET A 1 -2.71 -16.56 -22.86
N LYS A 2 -3.63 -15.62 -22.62
CA LYS A 2 -3.32 -14.41 -21.84
C LYS A 2 -3.10 -14.85 -20.40
N ARG A 3 -1.90 -14.63 -19.86
CA ARG A 3 -1.63 -14.80 -18.43
C ARG A 3 -2.55 -13.80 -17.71
N LEU A 4 -3.47 -14.28 -16.87
CA LEU A 4 -4.22 -13.41 -15.97
C LEU A 4 -3.20 -12.58 -15.18
N SER A 5 -3.30 -11.26 -15.25
CA SER A 5 -2.41 -10.36 -14.52
C SER A 5 -2.58 -10.61 -13.02
N ARG A 6 -1.47 -10.80 -12.30
CA ARG A 6 -1.52 -10.90 -10.84
C ARG A 6 -1.98 -9.57 -10.27
N THR A 7 -2.79 -9.64 -9.22
CA THR A 7 -3.22 -8.50 -8.43
C THR A 7 -2.01 -7.76 -7.86
N LYS A 8 -1.99 -6.44 -8.02
CA LYS A 8 -0.86 -5.58 -7.64
C LYS A 8 -1.06 -4.97 -6.26
N ALA A 9 0.00 -4.91 -5.47
CA ALA A 9 -0.02 -4.25 -4.18
C ALA A 9 1.17 -3.31 -3.99
N TYR A 10 0.93 -2.17 -3.35
CA TYR A 10 1.97 -1.27 -2.87
C TYR A 10 2.22 -1.52 -1.38
N LEU A 11 3.46 -1.80 -0.98
CA LEU A 11 3.83 -1.98 0.43
C LEU A 11 4.43 -0.68 0.99
N ALA A 12 3.57 0.12 1.61
CA ALA A 12 3.91 1.34 2.34
C ALA A 12 4.50 0.98 3.71
N SER A 13 5.77 1.29 3.95
CA SER A 13 6.43 0.96 5.22
C SER A 13 7.64 1.85 5.49
N PRO A 14 7.94 2.18 6.77
CA PRO A 14 9.19 2.83 7.13
C PRO A 14 10.39 2.03 6.63
N LEU A 15 11.44 2.72 6.17
CA LEU A 15 12.64 2.09 5.60
C LEU A 15 13.94 2.78 6.06
N PHE A 16 13.92 3.41 7.23
CA PHE A 16 14.98 4.28 7.75
C PHE A 16 16.18 3.50 8.27
N ASN A 17 15.97 2.29 8.75
CA ASN A 17 17.03 1.46 9.32
C ASN A 17 17.09 0.04 8.71
N PRO A 18 18.20 -0.70 8.91
CA PRO A 18 18.33 -2.06 8.39
C PRO A 18 17.25 -3.03 8.89
N GLN A 19 16.78 -2.89 10.13
CA GLN A 19 15.80 -3.78 10.73
C GLN A 19 14.43 -3.63 10.09
N GLU A 20 13.98 -2.39 9.88
CA GLU A 20 12.78 -2.06 9.11
C GLU A 20 12.87 -2.61 7.69
N ARG A 21 13.98 -2.35 6.99
CA ARG A 21 14.16 -2.85 5.63
C ARG A 21 14.16 -4.37 5.53
N GLU A 22 14.74 -5.07 6.49
CA GLU A 22 14.72 -6.54 6.54
C GLU A 22 13.31 -7.07 6.87
N PHE A 23 12.58 -6.41 7.77
CA PHE A 23 11.18 -6.73 8.03
C PHE A 23 10.35 -6.59 6.75
N ASN A 24 10.50 -5.49 6.02
CA ASN A 24 9.77 -5.21 4.79
C ASN A 24 10.06 -6.26 3.71
N LEU A 25 11.32 -6.70 3.57
CA LEU A 25 11.68 -7.78 2.67
C LEU A 25 11.02 -9.11 3.06
N LYS A 26 11.01 -9.46 4.35
CA LYS A 26 10.34 -10.69 4.83
C LYS A 26 8.83 -10.64 4.59
N LEU A 27 8.20 -9.50 4.88
CA LEU A 27 6.77 -9.30 4.65
C LEU A 27 6.43 -9.35 3.16
N SER A 28 7.20 -8.65 2.31
CA SER A 28 7.07 -8.68 0.86
C SER A 28 7.16 -10.11 0.32
N ARG A 29 8.16 -10.91 0.72
CA ARG A 29 8.29 -12.32 0.30
C ARG A 29 7.05 -13.16 0.64
N ARG A 30 6.43 -12.93 1.80
CA ARG A 30 5.20 -13.62 2.21
C ARG A 30 4.01 -13.22 1.33
N LEU A 31 3.90 -11.93 1.01
CA LEU A 31 2.83 -11.37 0.17
C LEU A 31 2.96 -11.78 -1.29
N GLU A 32 4.19 -11.86 -1.82
CA GLU A 32 4.49 -12.21 -3.21
C GLU A 32 4.06 -13.62 -3.62
N ALA A 33 3.79 -14.51 -2.65
CA ALA A 33 3.12 -15.78 -2.91
C ALA A 33 1.74 -15.58 -3.56
N TYR A 34 1.06 -14.46 -3.26
CA TYR A 34 -0.32 -14.19 -3.69
C TYR A 34 -0.45 -12.94 -4.58
N LEU A 35 0.42 -11.94 -4.39
CA LEU A 35 0.34 -10.63 -5.03
C LEU A 35 1.56 -10.38 -5.94
N ASP A 36 1.48 -9.32 -6.75
CA ASP A 36 2.62 -8.64 -7.37
C ASP A 36 2.93 -7.38 -6.55
N VAL A 37 4.00 -7.41 -5.76
CA VAL A 37 4.25 -6.41 -4.71
C VAL A 37 5.27 -5.40 -5.19
N PHE A 38 4.90 -4.11 -5.20
CA PHE A 38 5.84 -3.00 -5.28
C PHE A 38 6.33 -2.66 -3.87
N LEU A 39 7.65 -2.74 -3.66
CA LEU A 39 8.32 -2.42 -2.41
C LEU A 39 9.27 -1.22 -2.62
N PRO A 40 9.00 -0.02 -2.07
CA PRO A 40 9.75 1.20 -2.41
C PRO A 40 11.27 1.10 -2.26
N GLN A 41 11.75 0.45 -1.18
CA GLN A 41 13.18 0.23 -0.96
C GLN A 41 13.87 -0.71 -1.98
N ARG A 42 13.10 -1.44 -2.79
CA ARG A 42 13.60 -2.37 -3.83
C ARG A 42 13.30 -1.86 -5.23
N ASP A 43 12.06 -1.43 -5.45
CA ASP A 43 11.50 -1.12 -6.77
C ASP A 43 11.44 0.40 -7.02
N GLY A 44 11.49 1.20 -5.96
CA GLY A 44 11.48 2.67 -5.96
C GLY A 44 12.87 3.28 -6.16
N GLU A 45 13.05 4.51 -5.70
CA GLU A 45 14.36 5.18 -5.67
C GLU A 45 14.64 5.65 -4.24
N LEU A 46 15.90 5.59 -3.81
CA LEU A 46 16.31 6.11 -2.50
C LEU A 46 16.98 7.48 -2.67
N LEU A 47 16.49 8.47 -1.91
CA LEU A 47 17.01 9.85 -1.97
C LEU A 47 18.53 9.89 -1.74
N THR A 48 19.00 9.16 -0.74
CA THR A 48 20.43 9.07 -0.39
C THR A 48 21.27 8.53 -1.54
N GLU A 49 20.77 7.52 -2.25
CA GLU A 49 21.46 6.95 -3.41
C GLU A 49 21.47 7.91 -4.60
N LEU A 50 20.35 8.55 -4.91
CA LEU A 50 20.27 9.49 -6.03
C LEU A 50 21.17 10.72 -5.81
N VAL A 51 21.19 11.26 -4.59
CA VAL A 51 22.06 12.37 -4.22
C VAL A 51 23.53 11.95 -4.28
N SER A 52 23.89 10.75 -3.85
CA SER A 52 25.26 10.22 -3.96
C SER A 52 25.75 10.10 -5.41
N LYS A 53 24.83 9.94 -6.37
CA LYS A 53 25.09 9.93 -7.82
C LYS A 53 25.20 11.33 -8.43
N GLY A 54 25.22 12.38 -7.61
CA GLY A 54 25.43 13.78 -8.04
C GLY A 54 24.19 14.50 -8.55
N ARG A 55 22.99 13.96 -8.32
CA ARG A 55 21.73 14.62 -8.69
C ARG A 55 21.33 15.65 -7.63
N SER A 56 20.69 16.75 -8.05
CA SER A 56 20.18 17.75 -7.12
C SER A 56 19.05 17.16 -6.27
N VAL A 57 18.97 17.57 -5.00
CA VAL A 57 17.96 17.08 -4.04
C VAL A 57 16.54 17.27 -4.59
N THR A 58 16.23 18.44 -5.14
CA THR A 58 14.90 18.76 -5.71
C THR A 58 14.51 17.81 -6.83
N VAL A 59 15.43 17.50 -7.76
CA VAL A 59 15.16 16.55 -8.85
C VAL A 59 14.95 15.15 -8.30
N CYS A 60 15.69 14.75 -7.26
CA CYS A 60 15.51 13.45 -6.64
C CYS A 60 14.15 13.33 -5.94
N GLN A 61 13.71 14.38 -5.24
CA GLN A 61 12.41 14.41 -4.58
C GLN A 61 11.25 14.25 -5.58
N GLU A 62 11.26 15.02 -6.67
CA GLU A 62 10.24 14.91 -7.73
C GLU A 62 10.21 13.52 -8.37
N LEU A 63 11.38 12.92 -8.60
CA LEU A 63 11.48 11.58 -9.18
C LEU A 63 10.93 10.50 -8.25
N ILE A 64 11.26 10.57 -6.96
CA ILE A 64 10.74 9.62 -5.96
C ILE A 64 9.23 9.78 -5.85
N TYR A 65 8.76 11.02 -5.66
CA TYR A 65 7.34 11.33 -5.58
C TYR A 65 6.57 10.78 -6.78
N ALA A 66 7.01 11.10 -8.00
CA ALA A 66 6.33 10.66 -9.21
C ALA A 66 6.34 9.13 -9.37
N LYS A 67 7.43 8.46 -8.98
CA LYS A 67 7.55 7.00 -9.08
C LYS A 67 6.63 6.30 -8.09
N ASP A 68 6.61 6.74 -6.84
CA ASP A 68 5.82 6.13 -5.78
C ASP A 68 4.32 6.41 -5.97
N THR A 69 3.93 7.63 -6.34
CA THR A 69 2.52 7.93 -6.65
C THR A 69 2.03 7.13 -7.87
N ALA A 70 2.84 6.99 -8.93
CA ALA A 70 2.47 6.16 -10.08
C ALA A 70 2.34 4.67 -9.71
N ALA A 71 3.18 4.17 -8.80
CA ALA A 71 3.06 2.80 -8.29
C ALA A 71 1.76 2.60 -7.50
N ILE A 72 1.38 3.58 -6.67
CA ILE A 72 0.11 3.57 -5.93
C ILE A 72 -1.10 3.68 -6.86
N GLU A 73 -1.05 4.57 -7.87
CA GLU A 73 -2.10 4.66 -8.89
C GLU A 73 -2.31 3.34 -9.62
N GLY A 74 -1.21 2.61 -9.87
CA GLY A 74 -1.21 1.34 -10.58
C GLY A 74 -1.52 0.09 -9.73
N CYS A 75 -1.66 0.20 -8.41
CA CYS A 75 -1.95 -0.95 -7.54
C CYS A 75 -3.46 -1.20 -7.36
N ASP A 76 -3.83 -2.42 -7.00
CA ASP A 76 -5.18 -2.78 -6.57
C ASP A 76 -5.31 -2.60 -5.03
N PHE A 77 -4.23 -2.97 -4.30
CA PHE A 77 -4.15 -2.89 -2.83
C PHE A 77 -3.03 -1.97 -2.36
N LEU A 78 -3.26 -1.22 -1.29
CA LEU A 78 -2.18 -0.62 -0.51
C LEU A 78 -2.09 -1.34 0.84
N ILE A 79 -0.89 -1.79 1.20
CA ILE A 79 -0.60 -2.42 2.48
C ILE A 79 0.32 -1.48 3.27
N ALA A 80 -0.16 -0.98 4.40
CA ALA A 80 0.55 -0.01 5.23
C ALA A 80 1.07 -0.64 6.53
N VAL A 81 2.36 -0.52 6.81
CA VAL A 81 2.96 -0.84 8.11
C VAL A 81 2.80 0.38 9.01
N LEU A 82 1.96 0.25 10.04
CA LEU A 82 1.58 1.32 10.97
C LEU A 82 2.33 1.24 12.30
N ASP A 83 3.41 0.47 12.36
CA ASP A 83 4.22 0.29 13.56
C ASP A 83 5.00 1.57 13.90
N GLY A 84 5.17 1.79 15.21
CA GLY A 84 5.76 3.00 15.77
C GLY A 84 4.79 3.73 16.69
N ARG A 85 5.35 4.56 17.59
CA ARG A 85 4.56 5.45 18.45
C ARG A 85 3.76 6.46 17.64
N THR A 86 4.30 6.85 16.49
CA THR A 86 3.66 7.65 15.45
C THR A 86 3.91 6.92 14.14
N VAL A 87 2.87 6.83 13.30
CA VAL A 87 3.05 6.33 11.94
C VAL A 87 3.96 7.30 11.18
N ASP A 88 4.85 6.73 10.39
CA ASP A 88 5.72 7.46 9.46
C ASP A 88 4.91 8.42 8.57
N GLU A 89 5.40 9.65 8.37
CA GLU A 89 4.70 10.64 7.56
C GLU A 89 4.58 10.24 6.09
N GLY A 90 5.56 9.50 5.55
CA GLY A 90 5.52 8.95 4.20
C GLY A 90 4.39 7.94 4.07
N VAL A 91 4.35 6.94 4.95
CA VAL A 91 3.28 5.94 5.01
C VAL A 91 1.91 6.58 5.20
N ALA A 92 1.79 7.61 6.04
CA ALA A 92 0.55 8.34 6.23
C ALA A 92 0.08 9.05 4.94
N PHE A 93 1.00 9.68 4.22
CA PHE A 93 0.71 10.30 2.92
C PHE A 93 0.25 9.24 1.90
N GLU A 94 1.00 8.16 1.75
CA GLU A 94 0.71 7.08 0.80
C GLU A 94 -0.65 6.45 1.08
N LEU A 95 -0.96 6.16 2.36
CA LEU A 95 -2.24 5.61 2.79
C LEU A 95 -3.41 6.55 2.47
N GLY A 96 -3.26 7.84 2.77
CA GLY A 96 -4.28 8.84 2.45
C GLY A 96 -4.51 8.99 0.95
N TYR A 97 -3.42 9.04 0.18
CA TYR A 97 -3.44 9.16 -1.28
C TYR A 97 -4.11 7.93 -1.94
N ALA A 98 -3.73 6.72 -1.54
CA ALA A 98 -4.36 5.49 -2.02
C ALA A 98 -5.85 5.43 -1.65
N ARG A 99 -6.22 5.85 -0.44
CA ARG A 99 -7.62 5.87 -0.02
C ARG A 99 -8.46 6.82 -0.86
N ALA A 100 -7.92 7.99 -1.19
CA ALA A 100 -8.58 8.97 -2.07
C ALA A 100 -8.77 8.44 -3.50
N LEU A 101 -7.87 7.58 -3.98
CA LEU A 101 -7.97 6.88 -5.26
C LEU A 101 -8.89 5.65 -5.25
N GLY A 102 -9.56 5.37 -4.13
CA GLY A 102 -10.48 4.24 -3.99
C GLY A 102 -9.79 2.87 -3.86
N LYS A 103 -8.49 2.83 -3.54
CA LYS A 103 -7.75 1.58 -3.35
C LYS A 103 -8.19 0.85 -2.09
N ILE A 104 -8.06 -0.49 -2.08
CA ILE A 104 -8.25 -1.28 -0.87
C ILE A 104 -7.00 -1.14 0.01
N CYS A 105 -7.13 -0.38 1.09
CA CYS A 105 -6.07 -0.18 2.06
C CYS A 105 -6.15 -1.18 3.23
N LEU A 106 -5.06 -1.93 3.47
CA LEU A 106 -4.89 -2.84 4.59
C LEU A 106 -3.78 -2.32 5.51
N GLY A 107 -4.06 -2.20 6.81
CA GLY A 107 -3.06 -1.82 7.81
C GLY A 107 -2.47 -3.04 8.52
N PHE A 108 -1.18 -2.99 8.82
CA PHE A 108 -0.51 -3.91 9.73
C PHE A 108 0.02 -3.12 10.92
N LYS A 109 -0.35 -3.53 12.14
CA LYS A 109 0.14 -2.93 13.38
C LYS A 109 0.37 -4.03 14.41
N SER A 110 1.64 -4.29 14.73
CA SER A 110 2.07 -5.19 15.80
C SER A 110 2.49 -4.48 17.08
N ASP A 111 2.76 -3.17 16.98
CA ASP A 111 3.14 -2.33 18.11
C ASP A 111 1.92 -1.77 18.84
N ASP A 112 1.68 -2.24 20.07
CA ASP A 112 0.57 -1.79 20.92
C ASP A 112 0.74 -0.36 21.44
N ARG A 113 1.91 0.27 21.24
CA ARG A 113 2.13 1.65 21.66
C ARG A 113 1.26 2.59 20.82
N VAL A 114 0.58 3.49 21.52
CA VAL A 114 -0.27 4.54 20.94
C VAL A 114 0.16 5.91 21.49
N MET A 115 0.08 6.95 20.67
CA MET A 115 0.48 8.31 21.07
C MET A 115 -0.45 8.89 22.15
N VAL A 116 -1.75 8.59 22.06
CA VAL A 116 -2.80 9.13 22.94
C VAL A 116 -3.67 8.00 23.49
N SER A 117 -4.33 8.23 24.62
CA SER A 117 -5.15 7.21 25.31
C SER A 117 -6.34 6.70 24.49
N THR A 118 -6.75 7.44 23.46
CA THR A 118 -7.85 7.09 22.56
C THR A 118 -7.42 6.15 21.42
N GLY A 119 -6.14 5.79 21.32
CA GLY A 119 -5.60 4.93 20.27
C GLY A 119 -4.82 5.68 19.19
N ASP A 120 -4.68 5.08 18.02
CA ASP A 120 -4.03 5.70 16.86
C ASP A 120 -4.86 6.86 16.28
N ASN A 121 -4.23 7.66 15.42
CA ASN A 121 -4.90 8.76 14.72
C ASN A 121 -6.11 8.24 13.91
N PRO A 122 -7.33 8.79 14.12
CA PRO A 122 -8.55 8.29 13.48
C PRO A 122 -8.50 8.36 11.95
N LEU A 123 -7.74 9.28 11.37
CA LEU A 123 -7.57 9.37 9.91
C LEU A 123 -6.85 8.13 9.35
N LEU A 124 -5.85 7.62 10.07
CA LEU A 124 -5.10 6.42 9.68
C LEU A 124 -5.95 5.16 9.89
N VAL A 125 -6.61 5.09 11.04
CA VAL A 125 -7.51 3.99 11.42
C VAL A 125 -8.65 3.84 10.40
N SER A 126 -9.27 4.95 10.00
CA SER A 126 -10.43 4.98 9.11
C SER A 126 -10.06 4.87 7.62
N ALA A 127 -8.82 5.20 7.27
CA ALA A 127 -8.32 4.97 5.91
C ALA A 127 -8.11 3.48 5.62
N CYS A 128 -7.89 2.65 6.65
CA CYS A 128 -7.75 1.20 6.49
C CYS A 128 -9.13 0.51 6.43
N HIS A 129 -9.35 -0.34 5.43
CA HIS A 129 -10.52 -1.22 5.35
C HIS A 129 -10.40 -2.39 6.33
N TYR A 130 -9.17 -2.82 6.61
CA TYR A 130 -8.87 -3.85 7.60
C TYR A 130 -7.54 -3.53 8.29
N ARG A 131 -7.40 -3.91 9.56
CA ARG A 131 -6.15 -3.82 10.30
C ARG A 131 -5.79 -5.17 10.91
N ALA A 132 -4.64 -5.70 10.52
CA ALA A 132 -4.08 -6.94 11.03
C ALA A 132 -3.11 -6.68 12.18
N SER A 133 -3.20 -7.49 13.22
CA SER A 133 -2.28 -7.46 14.38
C SER A 133 -1.06 -8.37 14.23
N SER A 134 -1.04 -9.22 13.20
CA SER A 134 0.07 -10.11 12.89
C SER A 134 0.22 -10.29 11.38
N VAL A 135 1.42 -10.72 10.96
CA VAL A 135 1.69 -11.01 9.54
C VAL A 135 0.78 -12.14 9.03
N ASP A 136 0.50 -13.16 9.84
CA ASP A 136 -0.35 -14.27 9.40
C ASP A 136 -1.81 -13.82 9.22
N VAL A 137 -2.33 -12.99 10.13
CA VAL A 137 -3.67 -12.38 9.98
C VAL A 137 -3.75 -11.50 8.74
N LEU A 138 -2.70 -10.74 8.44
CA LEU A 138 -2.63 -9.94 7.21
C LEU A 138 -2.69 -10.83 5.97
N ILE A 139 -1.92 -11.92 5.94
CA ILE A 139 -1.88 -12.86 4.82
C ILE A 139 -3.23 -13.54 4.62
N ASP A 140 -3.90 -13.96 5.70
CA ASP A 140 -5.23 -14.56 5.62
C ASP A 140 -6.26 -13.55 5.09
N GLN A 141 -6.18 -12.28 5.49
CA GLN A 141 -7.05 -11.24 4.95
C GLN A 141 -6.80 -10.99 3.46
N VAL A 142 -5.54 -10.95 3.01
CA VAL A 142 -5.19 -10.83 1.58
C VAL A 142 -5.81 -11.98 0.79
N ARG A 143 -5.67 -13.22 1.27
CA ARG A 143 -6.25 -14.40 0.61
C ARG A 143 -7.77 -14.32 0.53
N CYS A 144 -8.43 -13.95 1.62
CA CYS A 144 -9.89 -13.78 1.66
C CYS A 144 -10.37 -12.77 0.61
N LEU A 145 -9.67 -11.64 0.45
CA LEU A 145 -10.01 -10.62 -0.54
C LEU A 145 -9.80 -11.10 -1.98
N LEU A 146 -8.71 -11.82 -2.25
CA LEU A 146 -8.45 -12.40 -3.58
C LEU A 146 -9.50 -13.46 -3.98
N ASP A 147 -9.96 -14.26 -3.02
CA ASP A 147 -11.03 -15.24 -3.26
C ASP A 147 -12.37 -14.53 -3.58
N GLN A 148 -12.65 -13.39 -2.97
CA GLN A 148 -13.85 -12.59 -3.24
C GLN A 148 -13.79 -11.85 -4.59
N GLU A 149 -12.64 -11.32 -4.98
CA GLU A 149 -12.44 -10.71 -6.31
C GLU A 149 -12.57 -11.74 -7.45
N THR A 150 -12.24 -13.01 -7.19
CA THR A 150 -12.42 -14.07 -8.21
C THR A 150 -13.91 -14.35 -8.47
N ILE A 151 -14.78 -14.02 -7.52
CA ILE A 151 -16.24 -14.24 -7.59
C ILE A 151 -16.98 -13.07 -8.25
N ILE A 152 -16.41 -11.87 -8.23
CA ILE A 152 -16.98 -10.67 -8.88
C ILE A 152 -16.22 -10.44 -10.19
N PRO A 153 -16.81 -10.71 -11.37
CA PRO A 153 -16.14 -10.40 -12.64
C PRO A 153 -15.74 -8.93 -12.64
N LYS A 154 -14.47 -8.64 -12.96
CA LYS A 154 -14.06 -7.27 -13.31
C LYS A 154 -14.95 -6.83 -14.46
N ASP A 155 -15.85 -5.91 -14.17
CA ASP A 155 -16.87 -5.39 -15.07
C ASP A 155 -16.24 -5.14 -16.45
N THR A 156 -16.60 -5.96 -17.42
CA THR A 156 -16.19 -5.78 -18.81
C THR A 156 -17.00 -4.62 -19.32
N GLY A 157 -16.46 -3.41 -19.18
CA GLY A 157 -17.12 -2.13 -19.43
C GLY A 157 -18.02 -2.10 -20.66
N GLU A 158 -19.28 -2.47 -20.47
CA GLU A 158 -20.39 -2.05 -21.29
C GLU A 158 -21.10 -0.98 -20.48
N GLY A 159 -20.96 0.27 -20.93
CA GLY A 159 -21.54 1.43 -20.28
C GLY A 159 -23.03 1.22 -20.07
N ILE A 160 -23.46 1.35 -18.82
CA ILE A 160 -24.87 1.48 -18.48
C ILE A 160 -25.29 2.86 -19.02
N ASP A 161 -26.14 2.85 -20.04
CA ASP A 161 -26.85 4.03 -20.54
C ASP A 161 -27.72 4.61 -19.40
N THR A 162 -27.40 5.82 -18.97
CA THR A 162 -28.01 6.46 -17.79
C THR A 162 -29.33 7.20 -18.10
N ASP A 163 -29.90 7.09 -19.31
CA ASP A 163 -31.08 7.87 -19.69
C ASP A 163 -32.45 7.20 -19.46
N ALA A 164 -32.52 6.09 -18.71
CA ALA A 164 -33.79 5.44 -18.40
C ALA A 164 -34.04 5.32 -16.90
N LEU A 165 -34.23 6.46 -16.20
CA LEU A 165 -34.96 6.54 -14.93
C LEU A 165 -35.22 8.01 -14.55
N THR A 166 -36.28 8.60 -15.13
CA THR A 166 -37.05 9.65 -14.46
C THR A 166 -38.55 9.34 -14.67
N PRO A 167 -39.40 9.64 -13.66
CA PRO A 167 -40.69 8.99 -13.44
C PRO A 167 -41.77 9.29 -14.48
#